data_AF-A0A8H5GNA4-F1
#
_entry.id   AF-A0A8H5GNA4-F1
#
_cell.length_a   1.000
_cell.length_b   1.000
_cell.length_c   1.000
_cell.angle_alpha   90.00
_cell.angle_beta   90.00
_cell.angle_gamma   90.00
#
_symmetry.space_group_name_H-M   'P 1'
#
loop_
_entity.id
_entity.type
_entity.pdbx_description
1 polymer ?
#
loop_
_entity_poly.entity_id
_entity_poly.type
_entity_poly.pdbx_seq_one_letter_code
_entity_poly.pdbx_strand_id
1 'polypeptide(L)'
;MDYADGMRSTDIIYDDTDPHSLKNLPQMDVCTEIIAADKLEGYIRSYIILPPTVYGIATGPIFEAGISNPHSTQIPILLRASMDRRRGGMIGMGKNVWPNVEIHELAELYNILLDSTILHPDSIGHGCQGIYNAVNGEYSSYQLAEGIGQALVDLGYADNPIPLTFSTEEENKYFGSFARAFGTNSRCLGTRSKSLGWNPKLTTEDMLKGIKPEIEALMATRRIMVPQSGTCLGTPV
;
A
#
# COMPACT_ATOMS: atom_id res chain seq x y z
N MET A 1 12.01 -6.37 0.46
CA MET A 1 12.13 -4.93 0.12
C MET A 1 13.61 -4.55 0.10
N ASP A 2 14.05 -3.74 -0.88
CA ASP A 2 15.41 -3.17 -0.96
C ASP A 2 15.40 -1.73 -0.41
N TYR A 3 16.21 -1.41 0.61
CA TYR A 3 16.27 -0.04 1.12
C TYR A 3 17.21 0.82 0.26
N ALA A 4 16.63 1.80 -0.43
CA ALA A 4 17.33 2.69 -1.34
C ALA A 4 17.22 4.17 -0.93
N ASP A 5 16.68 4.44 0.25
CA ASP A 5 16.44 5.78 0.80
C ASP A 5 15.67 6.72 -0.15
N GLY A 6 14.78 6.16 -0.98
CA GLY A 6 14.08 6.90 -2.02
C GLY A 6 14.97 7.50 -3.12
N MET A 7 16.27 7.15 -3.17
CA MET A 7 17.24 7.74 -4.09
C MET A 7 17.37 7.02 -5.43
N ARG A 8 16.90 5.77 -5.52
CA ARG A 8 16.90 4.95 -6.74
C ARG A 8 15.77 3.92 -6.76
N SER A 9 15.38 3.51 -7.95
CA SER A 9 14.54 2.33 -8.16
C SER A 9 15.36 1.03 -8.06
N THR A 10 14.69 -0.11 -8.25
CA THR A 10 15.32 -1.43 -8.38
C THR A 10 14.82 -2.15 -9.63
N ASP A 11 15.71 -2.95 -10.23
CA ASP A 11 15.39 -3.86 -11.32
C ASP A 11 15.02 -5.27 -10.81
N ILE A 12 15.10 -5.50 -9.50
CA ILE A 12 14.69 -6.75 -8.88
C ILE A 12 13.16 -6.79 -8.84
N ILE A 13 12.58 -7.80 -9.49
CA ILE A 13 11.14 -8.05 -9.55
C ILE A 13 10.88 -9.49 -9.08
N TYR A 14 9.96 -9.66 -8.13
CA TYR A 14 9.58 -10.97 -7.59
C TYR A 14 8.30 -11.48 -8.26
N ASP A 15 8.35 -12.64 -8.91
CA ASP A 15 7.17 -13.27 -9.52
C ASP A 15 6.63 -14.38 -8.59
N ASP A 16 5.31 -14.42 -8.39
CA ASP A 16 4.64 -15.45 -7.56
C ASP A 16 4.69 -16.87 -8.20
N THR A 17 5.18 -16.99 -9.43
CA THR A 17 5.52 -18.27 -10.07
C THR A 17 6.90 -18.79 -9.71
N ASP A 18 7.79 -17.98 -9.11
CA ASP A 18 9.13 -18.39 -8.67
C ASP A 18 9.22 -18.45 -7.13
N PRO A 19 9.06 -19.65 -6.53
CA PRO A 19 9.14 -19.83 -5.08
C PRO A 19 10.54 -19.59 -4.50
N HIS A 20 11.59 -19.60 -5.33
CA HIS A 20 12.96 -19.36 -4.87
C HIS A 20 13.23 -17.87 -4.67
N SER A 21 12.58 -17.01 -5.45
CA SER A 21 12.66 -15.55 -5.29
C SER A 21 12.21 -15.09 -3.89
N LEU A 22 11.29 -15.83 -3.26
CA LEU A 22 10.67 -15.46 -1.98
C LEU A 22 11.46 -15.94 -0.75
N LYS A 23 12.36 -16.92 -0.89
CA LYS A 23 13.11 -17.54 0.24
C LYS A 23 14.05 -16.59 0.97
N ASN A 24 14.44 -15.49 0.34
CA ASN A 24 15.40 -14.53 0.89
C ASN A 24 14.73 -13.26 1.42
N LEU A 25 13.40 -13.24 1.55
CA LEU A 25 12.68 -12.07 2.05
C LEU A 25 12.66 -12.09 3.59
N PRO A 26 13.32 -11.13 4.28
CA PRO A 26 13.44 -11.11 5.74
C PRO A 26 12.14 -10.82 6.51
N GLN A 27 11.01 -10.68 5.80
CA GLN A 27 9.68 -10.39 6.36
C GLN A 27 8.76 -11.62 6.33
N MET A 28 9.30 -12.78 5.92
CA MET A 28 8.54 -14.01 5.72
C MET A 28 8.65 -14.98 6.90
N ASP A 29 9.09 -14.61 8.11
CA ASP A 29 9.25 -15.60 9.20
C ASP A 29 7.96 -16.41 9.44
N VAL A 30 6.82 -15.73 9.56
CA VAL A 30 5.51 -16.40 9.70
C VAL A 30 5.13 -17.20 8.46
N CYS A 31 5.34 -16.63 7.25
CA CYS A 31 5.02 -17.33 6.00
C CYS A 31 5.90 -18.57 5.80
N THR A 32 7.14 -18.53 6.26
CA THR A 32 8.10 -19.63 6.20
C THR A 32 7.66 -20.77 7.11
N GLU A 33 7.21 -20.46 8.33
CA GLU A 33 6.64 -21.45 9.24
C GLU A 33 5.34 -22.06 8.68
N ILE A 34 4.45 -21.25 8.09
CA ILE A 34 3.23 -21.75 7.42
C ILE A 34 3.59 -22.70 6.28
N ILE A 35 4.56 -22.33 5.43
CA ILE A 35 5.04 -23.17 4.33
C ILE A 35 5.74 -24.42 4.86
N ALA A 36 6.43 -24.34 6.01
CA ALA A 36 7.08 -25.48 6.64
C ALA A 36 6.06 -26.49 7.17
N ALA A 37 4.99 -26.04 7.84
CA ALA A 37 3.90 -26.89 8.33
C ALA A 37 3.18 -27.65 7.19
N ASP A 38 3.14 -27.06 6.00
CA ASP A 38 2.66 -27.69 4.78
C ASP A 38 3.68 -28.73 4.24
N LYS A 39 4.92 -28.29 3.98
CA LYS A 39 5.95 -29.08 3.28
C LYS A 39 6.50 -30.25 4.10
N LEU A 40 6.79 -30.03 5.38
CA LEU A 40 7.53 -30.98 6.21
C LEU A 40 6.60 -31.96 6.93
N GLU A 41 5.39 -31.51 7.26
CA GLU A 41 4.53 -32.22 8.22
C GLU A 41 3.16 -32.59 7.63
N GLY A 42 2.75 -31.97 6.51
CA GLY A 42 1.47 -32.24 5.86
C GLY A 42 0.27 -31.89 6.74
N TYR A 43 0.45 -31.03 7.74
CA TYR A 43 -0.60 -30.66 8.69
C TYR A 43 -1.65 -29.75 8.07
N ILE A 44 -1.26 -28.95 7.08
CA ILE A 44 -2.13 -28.00 6.40
C ILE A 44 -1.86 -28.00 4.89
N ARG A 45 -2.85 -27.55 4.12
CA ARG A 45 -2.63 -26.98 2.78
C ARG A 45 -2.62 -25.46 2.91
N SER A 46 -1.50 -24.84 2.58
CA SER A 46 -1.28 -23.41 2.77
C SER A 46 -1.38 -22.63 1.45
N TYR A 47 -2.08 -21.51 1.52
CA TYR A 47 -2.26 -20.57 0.42
C TYR A 47 -2.09 -19.14 0.98
N ILE A 48 -1.16 -18.38 0.43
CA ILE A 48 -0.71 -17.09 0.96
C ILE A 48 -0.87 -16.02 -0.11
N ILE A 49 -1.72 -15.03 0.15
CA ILE A 49 -1.81 -13.81 -0.67
C ILE A 49 -0.89 -12.75 -0.05
N LEU A 50 0.01 -12.20 -0.87
CA LEU A 50 0.90 -11.11 -0.50
C LEU A 50 0.39 -9.80 -1.11
N PRO A 51 -0.28 -8.95 -0.31
CA PRO A 51 -0.75 -7.66 -0.78
C PRO A 51 0.41 -6.64 -0.86
N PRO A 52 0.40 -5.76 -1.88
CA PRO A 52 1.32 -4.64 -2.04
C PRO A 52 0.78 -3.40 -1.29
N THR A 53 1.02 -2.18 -1.80
CA THR A 53 0.28 -1.01 -1.34
C THR A 53 -1.20 -1.16 -1.72
N VAL A 54 -2.06 -1.34 -0.72
CA VAL A 54 -3.52 -1.41 -0.93
C VAL A 54 -4.12 -0.01 -0.91
N TYR A 55 -4.97 0.30 -1.88
CA TYR A 55 -5.70 1.56 -1.99
C TYR A 55 -7.21 1.36 -2.16
N GLY A 56 -7.97 2.46 -2.01
CA GLY A 56 -9.42 2.46 -2.06
C GLY A 56 -10.05 2.47 -0.66
N ILE A 57 -11.27 3.02 -0.59
CA ILE A 57 -12.10 3.01 0.62
C ILE A 57 -12.93 1.73 0.58
N ALA A 58 -12.74 0.85 1.54
CA ALA A 58 -13.49 -0.40 1.59
C ALA A 58 -14.98 -0.15 1.82
N THR A 59 -15.82 -0.87 1.09
CA THR A 59 -17.28 -0.80 1.19
C THR A 59 -17.87 -2.12 1.65
N GLY A 60 -19.11 -2.09 2.12
CA GLY A 60 -19.86 -3.26 2.55
C GLY A 60 -20.32 -3.21 4.00
N PRO A 61 -21.14 -4.18 4.44
CA PRO A 61 -21.96 -4.06 5.65
C PRO A 61 -21.17 -3.81 6.92
N ILE A 62 -19.97 -4.41 7.05
CA ILE A 62 -19.13 -4.24 8.25
C ILE A 62 -18.45 -2.87 8.32
N PHE A 63 -18.20 -2.24 7.18
CA PHE A 63 -17.61 -0.90 7.10
C PHE A 63 -18.70 0.16 7.28
N GLU A 64 -19.86 -0.04 6.65
CA GLU A 64 -21.04 0.81 6.80
C GLU A 64 -21.59 0.82 8.23
N ALA A 65 -21.51 -0.33 8.93
CA ALA A 65 -21.84 -0.44 10.35
C ALA A 65 -20.78 0.16 11.29
N GLY A 66 -19.64 0.63 10.76
CA GLY A 66 -18.55 1.19 11.56
C GLY A 66 -17.79 0.15 12.41
N ILE A 67 -17.94 -1.14 12.11
CA ILE A 67 -17.29 -2.24 12.85
C ILE A 67 -15.82 -2.38 12.43
N SER A 68 -15.53 -2.17 11.14
CA SER A 68 -14.18 -2.28 10.57
C SER A 68 -13.68 -0.94 10.04
N ASN A 69 -12.35 -0.78 10.00
CA ASN A 69 -11.70 0.38 9.41
C ASN A 69 -11.72 0.29 7.87
N PRO A 70 -12.37 1.22 7.13
CA PRO A 70 -12.43 1.14 5.67
C PRO A 70 -11.18 1.68 4.96
N HIS A 71 -10.25 2.30 5.70
CA HIS A 71 -9.08 2.95 5.13
C HIS A 71 -7.84 2.07 5.23
N SER A 72 -7.00 2.10 4.20
CA SER A 72 -5.69 1.45 4.24
C SER A 72 -4.72 2.21 5.16
N THR A 73 -3.46 1.76 5.23
CA THR A 73 -2.48 2.30 6.19
C THR A 73 -1.53 3.31 5.55
N GLN A 74 -0.81 2.90 4.50
CA GLN A 74 0.34 3.63 3.97
C GLN A 74 -0.04 4.99 3.37
N ILE A 75 -1.03 5.03 2.47
CA ILE A 75 -1.49 6.28 1.86
C ILE A 75 -2.09 7.21 2.94
N PRO A 76 -3.01 6.78 3.82
CA PRO A 76 -3.54 7.65 4.87
C PRO A 76 -2.52 8.21 5.86
N ILE A 77 -1.45 7.48 6.16
CA ILE A 77 -0.31 8.01 6.95
C ILE A 77 0.35 9.19 6.21
N LEU A 78 0.63 9.05 4.91
CA LEU A 78 1.19 10.13 4.09
C LEU A 78 0.22 11.31 3.98
N LEU A 79 -1.09 11.05 3.81
CA LEU A 79 -2.10 12.11 3.77
C LEU A 79 -2.13 12.93 5.07
N ARG A 80 -2.08 12.27 6.23
CA ARG A 80 -1.98 12.95 7.53
C ARG A 80 -0.75 13.84 7.62
N ALA A 81 0.41 13.30 7.27
CA ALA A 81 1.67 14.04 7.29
C ALA A 81 1.63 15.26 6.34
N SER A 82 1.11 15.06 5.12
CA SER A 82 1.04 16.08 4.09
C SER A 82 0.01 17.17 4.39
N MET A 83 -1.12 16.82 5.00
CA MET A 83 -2.12 17.79 5.48
C MET A 83 -1.55 18.69 6.56
N ASP A 84 -0.86 18.13 7.56
CA ASP A 84 -0.27 18.89 8.68
C ASP A 84 0.78 19.90 8.18
N ARG A 85 1.64 19.48 7.25
CA ARG A 85 2.69 20.34 6.67
C ARG A 85 2.26 21.14 5.44
N ARG A 86 1.01 21.02 4.99
CA ARG A 86 0.45 21.67 3.77
C ARG A 86 1.31 21.43 2.51
N ARG A 87 1.85 20.21 2.38
CA ARG A 87 2.81 19.82 1.33
C ARG A 87 2.86 18.30 1.16
N GLY A 88 2.76 17.82 -0.08
CA GLY A 88 3.09 16.43 -0.42
C GLY A 88 4.51 16.08 0.01
N GLY A 89 4.75 14.86 0.49
CA GLY A 89 6.08 14.46 0.94
C GLY A 89 6.47 13.03 0.62
N MET A 90 7.78 12.81 0.54
CA MET A 90 8.44 11.55 0.22
C MET A 90 9.78 11.44 0.98
N ILE A 91 10.40 10.26 0.98
CA ILE A 91 11.79 10.10 1.43
C ILE A 91 12.73 10.27 0.24
N GLY A 92 13.82 11.01 0.44
CA GLY A 92 14.82 11.26 -0.58
C GLY A 92 14.23 11.92 -1.83
N MET A 93 14.63 11.43 -3.01
CA MET A 93 14.11 11.92 -4.29
C MET A 93 12.78 11.27 -4.71
N GLY A 94 12.23 10.35 -3.90
CA GLY A 94 11.00 9.62 -4.24
C GLY A 94 11.11 8.71 -5.47
N LYS A 95 12.33 8.30 -5.85
CA LYS A 95 12.58 7.42 -7.00
C LYS A 95 12.34 5.94 -6.71
N ASN A 96 12.10 5.58 -5.46
CA ASN A 96 11.71 4.24 -5.11
C ASN A 96 10.32 3.91 -5.65
N VAL A 97 10.13 2.64 -6.01
CA VAL A 97 8.90 2.14 -6.62
C VAL A 97 8.22 1.10 -5.72
N TRP A 98 6.89 1.07 -5.79
CA TRP A 98 6.03 0.14 -5.06
C TRP A 98 4.88 -0.36 -5.94
N PRO A 99 4.52 -1.65 -5.85
CA PRO A 99 3.30 -2.17 -6.45
C PRO A 99 2.06 -1.64 -5.74
N ASN A 100 0.93 -1.67 -6.43
CA ASN A 100 -0.37 -1.35 -5.84
C ASN A 100 -1.49 -2.30 -6.29
N VAL A 101 -2.56 -2.32 -5.50
CA VAL A 101 -3.81 -3.03 -5.80
C VAL A 101 -4.98 -2.34 -5.11
N GLU A 102 -6.14 -2.35 -5.75
CA GLU A 102 -7.36 -1.82 -5.16
C GLU A 102 -7.97 -2.83 -4.17
N ILE A 103 -8.59 -2.36 -3.09
CA ILE A 103 -9.06 -3.19 -1.97
C ILE A 103 -10.14 -4.21 -2.35
N HIS A 104 -11.07 -3.87 -3.25
CA HIS A 104 -12.11 -4.77 -3.71
C HIS A 104 -11.55 -5.77 -4.73
N GLU A 105 -10.60 -5.37 -5.57
CA GLU A 105 -9.88 -6.30 -6.46
C GLU A 105 -9.00 -7.29 -5.68
N LEU A 106 -8.40 -6.84 -4.57
CA LEU A 106 -7.72 -7.71 -3.63
C LEU A 106 -8.71 -8.71 -2.99
N ALA A 107 -9.89 -8.24 -2.55
CA ALA A 107 -10.92 -9.11 -1.99
C ALA A 107 -11.44 -10.14 -3.02
N GLU A 108 -11.54 -9.76 -4.30
CA GLU A 108 -11.88 -10.68 -5.38
C GLU A 108 -10.86 -11.81 -5.50
N LEU A 109 -9.55 -11.52 -5.40
CA LEU A 109 -8.52 -12.57 -5.42
C LEU A 109 -8.66 -13.53 -4.24
N TYR A 110 -8.98 -13.03 -3.04
CA TYR A 110 -9.27 -13.88 -1.88
C TYR A 110 -10.44 -14.84 -2.16
N ASN A 111 -11.53 -14.33 -2.76
CA ASN A 111 -12.69 -15.16 -3.10
C ASN A 111 -12.36 -16.21 -4.16
N ILE A 112 -11.67 -15.82 -5.25
CA ILE A 112 -11.26 -16.74 -6.32
C ILE A 112 -10.37 -17.86 -5.76
N LEU A 113 -9.41 -17.49 -4.90
CA LEU A 113 -8.52 -18.46 -4.28
C LEU A 113 -9.30 -19.40 -3.34
N LEU A 114 -10.15 -18.86 -2.48
CA LEU A 114 -10.97 -19.65 -1.58
C LEU A 114 -11.85 -20.64 -2.35
N ASP A 115 -12.59 -20.18 -3.36
CA ASP A 115 -13.43 -21.03 -4.20
C ASP A 115 -12.60 -22.12 -4.89
N SER A 116 -11.43 -21.77 -5.42
CA SER A 116 -10.51 -22.74 -6.04
C SER A 116 -10.05 -23.80 -5.04
N THR A 117 -9.72 -23.42 -3.79
CA THR A 117 -9.30 -24.38 -2.75
C THR A 117 -10.42 -25.32 -2.30
N ILE A 118 -11.68 -24.88 -2.34
CA ILE A 118 -12.83 -25.68 -1.88
C ILE A 118 -13.36 -26.57 -3.00
N LEU A 119 -13.57 -26.00 -4.19
CA LEU A 119 -14.22 -26.67 -5.30
C LEU A 119 -13.25 -27.53 -6.11
N HIS A 120 -11.98 -27.12 -6.17
CA HIS A 120 -10.95 -27.77 -6.97
C HIS A 120 -9.62 -27.91 -6.19
N PRO A 121 -9.61 -28.54 -5.00
CA PRO A 121 -8.46 -28.56 -4.10
C PRO A 121 -7.17 -29.11 -4.72
N ASP A 122 -7.27 -29.94 -5.76
CA ASP A 122 -6.12 -30.57 -6.44
C ASP A 122 -5.72 -29.85 -7.74
N SER A 123 -6.42 -28.77 -8.13
CA SER A 123 -6.08 -27.99 -9.34
C SER A 123 -5.07 -26.88 -9.08
N ILE A 124 -4.86 -26.50 -7.82
CA ILE A 124 -3.94 -25.43 -7.40
C ILE A 124 -2.89 -25.95 -6.43
N GLY A 125 -1.64 -25.56 -6.65
CA GLY A 125 -0.54 -25.90 -5.75
C GLY A 125 -0.67 -25.17 -4.40
N HIS A 126 -0.21 -25.82 -3.33
CA HIS A 126 -0.15 -25.25 -1.98
C HIS A 126 1.32 -25.12 -1.51
N GLY A 127 1.55 -24.59 -0.31
CA GLY A 127 2.91 -24.42 0.22
C GLY A 127 3.71 -23.42 -0.60
N CYS A 128 4.91 -23.81 -1.03
CA CYS A 128 5.75 -23.03 -1.94
C CYS A 128 5.05 -22.68 -3.26
N GLN A 129 4.07 -23.48 -3.69
CA GLN A 129 3.29 -23.25 -4.92
C GLN A 129 1.96 -22.54 -4.64
N GLY A 130 1.65 -22.23 -3.39
CA GLY A 130 0.42 -21.55 -2.96
C GLY A 130 0.63 -20.07 -2.67
N ILE A 131 1.64 -19.41 -3.24
CA ILE A 131 1.91 -17.99 -2.99
C ILE A 131 1.40 -17.15 -4.16
N TYR A 132 0.70 -16.06 -3.86
CA TYR A 132 -0.02 -15.23 -4.82
C TYR A 132 0.25 -13.74 -4.56
N ASN A 133 0.79 -13.03 -5.54
CA ASN A 133 0.99 -11.58 -5.46
C ASN A 133 -0.25 -10.84 -5.99
N ALA A 134 -0.92 -10.08 -5.13
CA ALA A 134 -2.10 -9.30 -5.51
C ALA A 134 -1.68 -7.94 -6.09
N VAL A 135 -1.23 -7.88 -7.35
CA VAL A 135 -0.70 -6.64 -7.95
C VAL A 135 -1.36 -6.27 -9.28
N ASN A 136 -1.72 -4.98 -9.44
CA ASN A 136 -2.23 -4.42 -10.69
C ASN A 136 -1.68 -3.03 -11.05
N GLY A 137 -0.45 -2.74 -10.65
CA GLY A 137 0.21 -1.49 -11.00
C GLY A 137 1.47 -1.27 -10.19
N GLU A 138 2.23 -0.26 -10.57
CA GLU A 138 3.36 0.26 -9.81
C GLU A 138 3.32 1.79 -9.81
N TYR A 139 3.84 2.41 -8.76
CA TYR A 139 3.99 3.86 -8.64
C TYR A 139 5.35 4.21 -8.03
N SER A 140 5.86 5.40 -8.33
CA SER A 140 7.00 5.97 -7.60
C SER A 140 6.52 6.77 -6.40
N SER A 141 7.30 6.82 -5.32
CA SER A 141 6.96 7.66 -4.17
C SER A 141 6.83 9.13 -4.54
N TYR A 142 7.58 9.62 -5.53
CA TYR A 142 7.43 10.97 -6.06
C TYR A 142 6.04 11.16 -6.69
N GLN A 143 5.60 10.23 -7.54
CA GLN A 143 4.30 10.29 -8.20
C GLN A 143 3.15 10.31 -7.17
N LEU A 144 3.24 9.50 -6.12
CA LEU A 144 2.27 9.55 -5.02
C LEU A 144 2.33 10.90 -4.28
N ALA A 145 3.52 11.37 -3.91
CA ALA A 145 3.69 12.62 -3.16
C ALA A 145 3.20 13.85 -3.95
N GLU A 146 3.44 13.89 -5.26
CA GLU A 146 2.93 14.91 -6.17
C GLU A 146 1.41 14.82 -6.32
N GLY A 147 0.84 13.61 -6.47
CA GLY A 147 -0.61 13.41 -6.49
C GLY A 147 -1.29 13.90 -5.20
N ILE A 148 -0.67 13.65 -4.04
CA ILE A 148 -1.11 14.20 -2.76
C ILE A 148 -1.02 15.73 -2.77
N GLY A 149 0.12 16.29 -3.19
CA GLY A 149 0.29 17.74 -3.32
C GLY A 149 -0.77 18.40 -4.19
N GLN A 150 -1.10 17.80 -5.34
CA GLN A 150 -2.15 18.28 -6.24
C GLN A 150 -3.53 18.24 -5.56
N ALA A 151 -3.88 17.14 -4.90
CA ALA A 151 -5.15 17.04 -4.18
C ALA A 151 -5.27 18.10 -3.08
N LEU A 152 -4.17 18.41 -2.38
CA LEU A 152 -4.16 19.49 -1.38
C LEU A 152 -4.38 20.87 -2.00
N VAL A 153 -3.80 21.14 -3.18
CA VAL A 153 -4.04 22.39 -3.92
C VAL A 153 -5.49 22.49 -4.34
N ASP A 154 -6.05 21.42 -4.92
CA ASP A 154 -7.43 21.38 -5.39
C ASP A 154 -8.45 21.57 -4.26
N LEU A 155 -8.08 21.20 -3.02
CA LEU A 155 -8.86 21.38 -1.81
C LEU A 155 -8.60 22.71 -1.07
N GLY A 156 -7.63 23.52 -1.53
CA GLY A 156 -7.25 24.79 -0.89
C GLY A 156 -6.38 24.66 0.37
N TYR A 157 -5.76 23.50 0.59
CA TYR A 157 -4.88 23.23 1.72
C TYR A 157 -3.39 23.39 1.42
N ALA A 158 -3.01 23.63 0.17
CA ALA A 158 -1.65 23.96 -0.23
C ALA A 158 -1.65 24.92 -1.44
N ASP A 159 -0.57 25.67 -1.61
CA ASP A 159 -0.46 26.65 -2.72
C ASP A 159 0.39 26.14 -3.89
N ASN A 160 1.01 24.96 -3.74
CA ASN A 160 1.88 24.39 -4.77
C ASN A 160 1.82 22.85 -4.68
N PRO A 161 1.73 22.11 -5.79
CA PRO A 161 1.63 20.65 -5.77
C PRO A 161 3.00 19.94 -5.67
N ILE A 162 4.10 20.63 -5.93
CA ILE A 162 5.46 20.05 -5.95
C ILE A 162 5.80 19.53 -4.53
N PRO A 163 6.13 18.23 -4.38
CA PRO A 163 6.41 17.64 -3.08
C PRO A 163 7.83 17.97 -2.59
N LEU A 164 8.03 17.86 -1.28
CA LEU A 164 9.33 18.03 -0.63
C LEU A 164 9.68 16.82 0.21
N THR A 165 10.97 16.48 0.30
CA THR A 165 11.42 15.40 1.18
C THR A 165 10.99 15.69 2.62
N PHE A 166 10.64 14.65 3.37
CA PHE A 166 10.52 14.77 4.82
C PHE A 166 11.90 15.04 5.41
N SER A 167 11.96 15.92 6.40
CA SER A 167 13.13 16.04 7.27
C SER A 167 13.19 14.86 8.25
N THR A 168 14.35 14.61 8.86
CA THR A 168 14.46 13.58 9.91
C THR A 168 13.50 13.82 11.08
N GLU A 169 13.21 15.08 11.42
CA GLU A 169 12.23 15.42 12.45
C GLU A 169 10.81 15.03 12.01
N GLU A 170 10.43 15.33 10.78
CA GLU A 170 9.13 14.96 10.22
C GLU A 170 8.98 13.45 10.07
N GLU A 171 10.04 12.75 9.64
CA GLU A 171 10.05 11.29 9.56
C GLU A 171 9.79 10.65 10.93
N ASN A 172 10.48 11.13 11.97
CA ASN A 172 10.28 10.67 13.33
C ASN A 172 8.87 11.01 13.85
N LYS A 173 8.39 12.22 13.56
CA LYS A 173 7.06 12.70 13.98
C LYS A 173 5.92 11.88 13.36
N TYR A 174 5.97 11.63 12.05
CA TYR A 174 4.85 11.05 11.32
C TYR A 174 4.93 9.53 11.15
N PHE A 175 6.14 8.96 11.07
CA PHE A 175 6.35 7.54 10.76
C PHE A 175 7.07 6.78 11.86
N GLY A 176 7.82 7.47 12.73
CA GLY A 176 8.59 6.85 13.81
C GLY A 176 9.50 5.74 13.30
N SER A 177 9.47 4.57 13.94
CA SER A 177 10.27 3.40 13.52
C SER A 177 9.94 2.88 12.12
N PHE A 178 8.81 3.27 11.54
CA PHE A 178 8.41 2.86 10.19
C PHE A 178 8.93 3.78 9.08
N ALA A 179 9.59 4.90 9.40
CA ALA A 179 10.10 5.85 8.41
C ALA A 179 10.91 5.14 7.30
N ARG A 180 11.83 4.26 7.69
CA ARG A 180 12.69 3.50 6.77
C ARG A 180 11.90 2.75 5.69
N ALA A 181 10.70 2.25 5.99
CA ALA A 181 9.89 1.50 5.04
C ALA A 181 9.47 2.34 3.82
N PHE A 182 9.18 3.63 4.01
CA PHE A 182 8.78 4.56 2.94
C PHE A 182 9.90 4.87 1.95
N GLY A 183 11.17 4.63 2.31
CA GLY A 183 12.33 4.78 1.43
C GLY A 183 12.76 3.49 0.71
N THR A 184 12.04 2.38 0.91
CA THR A 184 12.37 1.09 0.27
C THR A 184 11.73 0.95 -1.11
N ASN A 185 12.26 0.02 -1.91
CA ASN A 185 11.64 -0.50 -3.11
C ASN A 185 10.95 -1.84 -2.83
N SER A 186 9.82 -2.04 -3.51
CA SER A 186 9.19 -3.34 -3.71
C SER A 186 8.70 -3.41 -5.15
N ARG A 187 8.78 -4.57 -5.79
CA ARG A 187 8.26 -4.82 -7.14
C ARG A 187 7.91 -6.29 -7.26
N CYS A 188 6.73 -6.60 -7.78
CA CYS A 188 6.31 -7.97 -7.95
C CYS A 188 5.38 -8.18 -9.15
N LEU A 189 5.27 -9.43 -9.59
CA LEU A 189 4.34 -9.88 -10.60
C LEU A 189 3.38 -10.91 -10.00
N GLY A 190 2.11 -10.75 -10.32
CA GLY A 190 1.02 -11.65 -9.94
C GLY A 190 0.68 -12.65 -11.04
N THR A 191 1.68 -13.29 -11.64
CA THR A 191 1.50 -14.19 -12.80
C THR A 191 0.64 -15.39 -12.42
N ARG A 192 0.92 -16.04 -11.29
CA ARG A 192 0.10 -17.12 -10.71
C ARG A 192 -1.28 -16.59 -10.33
N SER A 193 -1.35 -15.45 -9.67
CA SER A 193 -2.63 -14.82 -9.29
C SER A 193 -3.55 -14.63 -10.51
N LYS A 194 -3.03 -14.08 -11.61
CA LYS A 194 -3.76 -13.88 -12.86
C LYS A 194 -4.13 -15.19 -13.56
N SER A 195 -3.31 -16.22 -13.42
CA SER A 195 -3.60 -17.56 -13.98
C SER A 195 -4.85 -18.22 -13.37
N LEU A 196 -5.29 -17.80 -12.18
CA LEU A 196 -6.55 -18.22 -11.57
C LEU A 196 -7.80 -17.56 -12.19
N GLY A 197 -7.63 -16.69 -13.18
CA GLY A 197 -8.72 -15.89 -13.75
C GLY A 197 -8.95 -14.56 -13.04
N TRP A 198 -8.14 -14.21 -12.03
CA TRP A 198 -8.15 -12.90 -11.41
C TRP A 198 -7.75 -11.83 -12.43
N ASN A 199 -8.63 -10.85 -12.64
CA ASN A 199 -8.53 -9.93 -13.77
C ASN A 199 -8.76 -8.46 -13.35
N PRO A 200 -7.90 -7.92 -12.48
CA PRO A 200 -8.02 -6.56 -11.98
C PRO A 200 -7.92 -5.55 -13.12
N LYS A 201 -8.70 -4.46 -13.00
CA LYS A 201 -8.90 -3.40 -13.99
C LYS A 201 -8.41 -2.04 -13.52
N LEU A 202 -8.40 -1.79 -12.21
CA LEU A 202 -8.05 -0.49 -11.64
C LEU A 202 -6.53 -0.33 -11.59
N THR A 203 -6.08 0.79 -12.14
CA THR A 203 -4.66 1.06 -12.41
C THR A 203 -4.06 2.01 -11.37
N THR A 204 -2.76 2.27 -11.47
CA THR A 204 -2.11 3.35 -10.71
C THR A 204 -2.79 4.71 -10.93
N GLU A 205 -3.38 4.97 -12.10
CA GLU A 205 -4.11 6.22 -12.34
C GLU A 205 -5.35 6.33 -11.44
N ASP A 206 -6.08 5.22 -11.27
CA ASP A 206 -7.25 5.14 -10.39
C ASP A 206 -6.86 5.29 -8.91
N MET A 207 -5.72 4.72 -8.52
CA MET A 207 -5.12 4.97 -7.20
C MET A 207 -4.88 6.46 -6.95
N LEU A 208 -4.28 7.18 -7.92
CA LEU A 208 -4.01 8.62 -7.78
C LEU A 208 -5.30 9.44 -7.76
N LYS A 209 -6.30 9.09 -8.58
CA LYS A 209 -7.64 9.72 -8.53
C LYS A 209 -8.34 9.49 -7.18
N GLY A 210 -8.07 8.38 -6.51
CA GLY A 210 -8.59 8.05 -5.19
C GLY A 210 -8.05 8.90 -4.03
N ILE A 211 -6.97 9.66 -4.23
CA ILE A 211 -6.33 10.47 -3.18
C ILE A 211 -7.28 11.52 -2.61
N LYS A 212 -7.94 12.32 -3.48
CA LYS A 212 -8.83 13.39 -3.03
C LYS A 212 -10.06 12.84 -2.28
N PRO A 213 -10.79 11.84 -2.79
CA PRO A 213 -11.86 11.17 -2.04
C PRO A 213 -11.40 10.61 -0.69
N GLU A 214 -10.19 10.04 -0.61
CA GLU A 214 -9.62 9.53 0.64
C GLU A 214 -9.40 10.66 1.67
N ILE A 215 -8.87 11.82 1.24
CA ILE A 215 -8.72 13.01 2.10
C ILE A 215 -10.09 13.45 2.63
N GLU A 216 -11.07 13.60 1.74
CA GLU A 216 -12.43 14.05 2.10
C GLU A 216 -13.09 13.08 3.10
N ALA A 217 -12.96 11.77 2.91
CA ALA A 217 -13.49 10.75 3.81
C ALA A 217 -12.79 10.74 5.18
N LEU A 218 -11.46 10.89 5.22
CA LEU A 218 -10.70 11.00 6.46
C LEU A 218 -11.04 12.29 7.24
N MET A 219 -11.35 13.38 6.53
CA MET A 219 -11.83 14.62 7.14
C MET A 219 -13.25 14.48 7.70
N ALA A 220 -14.17 13.87 6.95
CA ALA A 220 -15.55 13.64 7.39
C ALA A 220 -15.61 12.81 8.68
N THR A 221 -14.66 11.89 8.85
CA THR A 221 -14.52 11.04 10.05
C THR A 221 -13.57 11.61 11.11
N ARG A 222 -13.07 12.84 10.92
CA ARG A 222 -12.12 13.54 11.83
C ARG A 222 -10.82 12.77 12.10
N ARG A 223 -10.42 11.89 11.19
CA ARG A 223 -9.14 11.17 11.21
C ARG A 223 -7.98 11.99 10.65
N ILE A 224 -8.32 13.02 9.88
CA ILE A 224 -7.46 14.14 9.51
C ILE A 224 -8.16 15.42 9.99
N MET A 225 -7.41 16.30 10.67
CA MET A 225 -7.90 17.61 11.07
C MET A 225 -7.54 18.65 10.01
N VAL A 226 -8.42 19.63 9.83
CA VAL A 226 -8.10 20.84 9.07
C VAL A 226 -7.10 21.65 9.90
N PRO A 227 -5.92 22.01 9.36
CA PRO A 227 -5.03 22.94 10.05
C PRO A 227 -5.82 24.23 10.32
N GLN A 228 -5.92 24.64 11.58
CA GLN A 228 -6.55 25.93 11.88
C GLN A 228 -5.80 27.01 11.11
N SER A 229 -6.51 27.84 10.35
CA SER A 229 -5.94 29.06 9.79
C SER A 229 -5.33 29.85 10.94
N GLY A 230 -4.00 29.91 11.02
CA GLY A 230 -3.31 30.57 12.12
C GLY A 230 -3.90 31.97 12.30
N THR A 231 -4.43 32.23 13.48
CA THR A 231 -4.64 33.61 13.94
C THR A 231 -3.30 34.31 13.79
N CYS A 232 -3.24 35.34 12.95
CA CYS A 232 -2.10 36.25 12.88
C CYS A 232 -1.71 36.61 14.32
N LEU A 233 -0.53 36.16 14.74
CA LEU A 233 0.07 36.59 16.00
C LEU A 233 0.15 38.12 15.94
N GLY A 234 -0.62 38.78 16.79
CA GLY A 234 -0.60 40.22 16.94
C GLY A 234 0.84 40.68 17.20
N THR A 235 1.23 41.74 16.49
CA THR A 235 2.48 42.46 16.75
C THR A 235 2.52 42.92 18.20
N PRO A 236 3.61 42.68 18.95
CA PRO A 236 3.76 43.27 20.26
C PRO A 236 4.02 44.78 20.11
N VAL A 237 3.26 45.57 20.87
CA VAL A 237 3.55 46.99 21.15
C VAL A 237 4.55 47.06 22.29
#